data_AF-A0A2D6WM86-F1
#
_entry.id   AF-A0A2D6WM86-F1
#
_cell.length_a   1.000
_cell.length_b   1.000
_cell.length_c   1.000
_cell.angle_alpha   90.00
_cell.angle_beta   90.00
_cell.angle_gamma   90.00
#
_symmetry.space_group_name_H-M   'P 1'
#
loop_
_entity.id
_entity.type
_entity.pdbx_description
1 polymer ?
#
loop_
_entity_poly.entity_id
_entity_poly.type
_entity_poly.pdbx_seq_one_letter_code
_entity_poly.pdbx_strand_id
1 'polypeptide(L)' 'MKKRQTVYDKVLEINLDPSICGVFAEIGAGQETANWFFRVSATAGTVAKTISAYDMIMSDALY' A
#
# COMPACT_ATOMS: atom_id res chain seq x y z
N MET A 1 6.35 -9.99 25.62
CA MET A 1 6.01 -8.59 25.25
C MET A 1 6.14 -8.45 23.73
N LYS A 2 5.05 -8.19 22.99
CA LYS A 2 5.12 -8.03 21.53
C LYS A 2 5.73 -6.64 21.23
N LYS A 3 6.91 -6.59 20.60
CA LYS A 3 7.61 -5.34 20.27
C LYS A 3 6.70 -4.51 19.35
N ARG A 4 6.47 -3.24 19.69
CA ARG A 4 5.70 -2.33 18.84
C ARG A 4 6.57 -1.97 17.64
N GLN A 5 6.30 -2.59 16.49
CA GLN A 5 7.00 -2.29 15.23
C GLN A 5 6.63 -0.89 14.74
N THR A 6 7.62 -0.17 14.19
CA THR A 6 7.39 1.09 13.51
C THR A 6 6.67 0.85 12.17
N VAL A 7 6.13 1.89 11.55
CA VAL A 7 5.54 1.77 10.20
C VAL A 7 6.60 1.28 9.20
N TYR A 8 7.82 1.78 9.33
CA TYR A 8 8.96 1.35 8.51
C TYR A 8 9.23 -0.16 8.64
N ASP A 9 9.32 -0.67 9.87
CA ASP A 9 9.61 -2.10 10.11
C ASP A 9 8.53 -3.00 9.49
N LYS A 10 7.26 -2.61 9.61
CA LYS A 10 6.13 -3.38 9.06
C LYS A 10 6.15 -3.38 7.53
N VAL A 11 6.39 -2.23 6.93
CA VAL A 11 6.43 -2.11 5.47
C VAL A 11 7.64 -2.84 4.89
N LEU A 12 8.79 -2.80 5.57
CA LEU A 12 9.98 -3.52 5.14
C LEU A 12 9.77 -5.04 5.19
N GLU A 13 9.11 -5.55 6.23
CA GLU A 13 8.75 -6.97 6.35
C GLU A 13 7.88 -7.42 5.17
N ILE A 14 6.89 -6.61 4.77
CA ILE A 14 6.01 -6.91 3.64
C ILE A 14 6.74 -6.78 2.30
N ASN A 15 7.59 -5.77 2.14
CA ASN A 15 8.35 -5.56 0.89
C ASN A 15 9.38 -6.67 0.62
N LEU A 16 9.89 -7.31 1.67
CA LEU A 16 10.85 -8.41 1.56
C LEU A 16 10.18 -9.78 1.35
N ASP A 17 8.86 -9.87 1.48
CA ASP A 17 8.12 -11.11 1.25
C ASP A 17 7.82 -11.28 -0.26
N PRO A 18 8.49 -12.23 -0.95
CA PRO A 18 8.29 -12.43 -2.38
C PRO A 18 6.92 -13.04 -2.73
N SER A 19 6.15 -13.51 -1.74
CA SER A 19 4.80 -14.03 -1.93
C SER A 19 3.74 -12.92 -1.99
N ILE A 20 4.10 -11.70 -1.62
CA ILE A 20 3.19 -10.57 -1.52
C ILE A 20 3.44 -9.61 -2.68
N CYS A 21 2.48 -9.56 -3.60
CA CYS A 21 2.43 -8.58 -4.68
C CYS A 21 0.97 -8.15 -4.89
N GLY A 22 0.70 -6.85 -4.90
CA GLY A 22 -0.69 -6.37 -4.91
C GLY A 22 -0.87 -4.93 -5.38
N VAL A 23 -2.12 -4.47 -5.26
CA VAL A 23 -2.56 -3.14 -5.69
C VAL A 23 -3.11 -2.39 -4.48
N PHE A 24 -2.68 -1.14 -4.29
CA PHE A 24 -3.32 -0.24 -3.33
C PHE A 24 -4.49 0.49 -3.99
N ALA A 25 -5.65 0.49 -3.34
CA ALA A 25 -6.79 1.33 -3.69
C ALA A 25 -7.14 2.18 -2.46
N GLU A 26 -6.89 3.48 -2.54
CA GLU A 26 -7.10 4.42 -1.43
C GLU A 26 -8.19 5.42 -1.80
N ILE A 27 -9.21 5.56 -0.94
CA ILE A 27 -10.29 6.55 -1.08
C ILE A 27 -10.17 7.58 0.04
N GLY A 28 -10.16 8.86 -0.30
CA GLY A 28 -10.31 9.96 0.66
C GLY A 28 -9.15 10.17 1.67
N ALA A 29 -7.98 9.56 1.46
CA ALA A 29 -6.88 9.54 2.45
C ALA A 29 -5.49 9.96 1.91
N GLY A 30 -5.41 10.71 0.81
CA GLY A 30 -4.17 11.39 0.41
C GLY A 30 -2.99 10.52 -0.01
N GLN A 31 -3.21 9.25 -0.37
CA GLN A 31 -2.17 8.32 -0.85
C GLN A 31 -1.06 7.96 0.16
N GLU A 32 -1.27 8.18 1.46
CA GLU A 32 -0.19 8.02 2.44
C GLU A 32 0.23 6.55 2.62
N THR A 33 -0.68 5.57 2.44
CA THR A 33 -0.31 4.15 2.59
C THR A 33 0.64 3.73 1.49
N ALA A 34 0.30 3.97 0.23
CA ALA A 34 1.18 3.68 -0.89
C ALA A 34 2.53 4.41 -0.76
N ASN A 35 2.52 5.65 -0.27
CA ASN A 35 3.73 6.46 -0.06
C ASN A 35 4.73 5.80 0.89
N TRP A 36 4.26 5.22 2.01
CA TRP A 36 5.13 4.47 2.91
C TRP A 36 5.78 3.27 2.22
N PHE A 37 5.04 2.55 1.39
CA PHE A 37 5.58 1.40 0.66
C PHE A 37 6.66 1.78 -0.34
N PHE A 38 6.52 2.91 -1.05
CA PHE A 38 7.56 3.41 -1.95
C PHE A 38 8.78 3.98 -1.22
N ARG A 39 8.58 4.52 -0.02
CA ARG A 39 9.65 5.14 0.77
C ARG A 39 10.56 4.10 1.45
N VAL A 40 10.06 2.90 1.68
CA VAL A 40 10.82 1.78 2.23
C VAL A 40 11.40 0.95 1.10
N SER A 41 12.60 0.41 1.30
CA SER A 41 13.33 -0.43 0.34
C SER A 41 12.50 -1.65 -0.14
N ALA A 42 12.91 -2.25 -1.26
CA ALA A 42 12.37 -3.52 -1.81
C ALA A 42 10.91 -3.49 -2.34
N THR A 43 10.33 -2.32 -2.59
CA THR A 43 8.94 -2.18 -3.08
C THR A 43 8.65 -2.78 -4.46
N ALA A 44 9.67 -2.93 -5.31
CA ALA A 44 9.51 -3.27 -6.73
C ALA A 44 8.86 -4.65 -6.97
N GLY A 45 8.87 -5.56 -5.99
CA GLY A 45 8.17 -6.84 -6.04
C GLY A 45 6.77 -6.82 -5.43
N THR A 46 6.44 -5.77 -4.67
CA THR A 46 5.31 -5.78 -3.74
C THR A 46 4.14 -4.92 -4.21
N VAL A 47 4.42 -3.77 -4.83
CA VAL A 47 3.38 -2.84 -5.30
C VAL A 47 3.32 -2.86 -6.81
N ALA A 48 2.31 -3.53 -7.36
CA ALA A 48 2.07 -3.61 -8.79
C ALA A 48 1.39 -2.34 -9.34
N LYS A 49 0.50 -1.72 -8.55
CA LYS A 49 -0.24 -0.52 -8.94
C LYS A 49 -0.78 0.22 -7.72
N THR A 50 -0.98 1.52 -7.85
CA THR A 50 -1.71 2.33 -6.88
C THR A 50 -2.84 3.07 -7.56
N ILE A 51 -4.00 3.11 -6.91
CA ILE A 51 -5.23 3.74 -7.38
C ILE A 51 -5.69 4.68 -6.28
N SER A 52 -6.06 5.90 -6.65
CA SER A 52 -6.61 6.85 -5.70
C SER A 52 -7.87 7.49 -6.21
N ALA A 53 -8.94 7.28 -5.46
CA ALA A 53 -10.21 7.93 -5.68
C ALA A 53 -10.28 9.14 -4.75
N TYR A 54 -10.27 10.32 -5.38
CA TYR A 54 -10.33 11.61 -4.67
C TYR A 54 -11.75 12.15 -4.51
N ASP A 55 -12.76 11.44 -5.00
CA ASP A 55 -14.15 11.84 -4.87
C ASP A 55 -15.05 10.60 -4.70
N MET A 56 -16.13 10.73 -3.94
CA MET A 56 -17.10 9.70 -3.55
C MET A 56 -17.94 9.15 -4.72
N ILE A 57 -17.47 9.27 -5.96
CA ILE A 57 -18.18 8.80 -7.17
C ILE A 57 -17.34 7.72 -7.86
N MET A 58 -17.26 6.56 -7.22
CA MET A 58 -16.94 5.30 -7.90
C MET A 58 -17.90 4.23 -7.39
N SER A 59 -19.19 4.45 -7.62
CA SER A 59 -20.19 3.41 -7.69
C SER A 59 -20.69 3.40 -9.13
N ASP A 60 -20.62 2.25 -9.79
CA ASP A 60 -21.03 1.95 -11.18
C ASP A 60 -19.98 2.15 -12.29
N ALA A 61 -18.96 1.29 -12.32
CA ALA A 61 -18.16 1.10 -13.55
C ALA A 61 -17.60 -0.33 -13.75
N LEU A 62 -18.03 -1.30 -12.95
CA LEU A 62 -17.66 -2.71 -13.12
C LEU A 62 -18.91 -3.57 -12.89
N TYR A 63 -19.64 -3.86 -13.97
CA TYR A 63 -20.47 -5.06 -14.10
C TYR A 63 -19.75 -6.02 -15.05
#